data_AF-A0A928EXA5-F1
#
_entry.id   AF-A0A928EXA5-F1
#
_cell.length_a   1.000
_cell.length_b   1.000
_cell.length_c   1.000
_cell.angle_alpha   90.00
_cell.angle_beta   90.00
_cell.angle_gamma   90.00
#
_symmetry.space_group_name_H-M   'P 1'
#
loop_
_entity.id
_entity.type
_entity.pdbx_description
1 polymer ?
#
loop_
_entity_poly.entity_id
_entity_poly.type
_entity_poly.pdbx_seq_one_letter_code
_entity_poly.pdbx_strand_id
1 'polypeptide(L)'
;MTPEVLGEKMLHYFKTAGCEGSEYREDLPSFVRFAHALGTTVGALRRFKEQNTDFRAVWEECEEILCDRITDGALHRRLDGSFAKFLLTARFGFAEKAEEDTEPFGVEILLKEPDE
;
A
#
# COMPACT_ATOMS: atom_id res chain seq x y z
N MET A 1 -1.56 -10.16 27.09
CA MET A 1 -2.35 -10.27 25.86
C MET A 1 -1.70 -11.36 25.02
N THR A 2 -2.44 -12.37 24.57
CA THR A 2 -1.85 -13.46 23.75
C THR A 2 -1.66 -12.99 22.30
N PRO A 3 -0.83 -13.68 21.50
CA PRO A 3 -0.69 -13.40 20.08
C PRO A 3 -2.02 -13.44 19.32
N GLU A 4 -2.91 -14.40 19.63
CA GLU A 4 -4.21 -14.48 18.94
C GLU A 4 -5.08 -13.27 19.25
N VAL A 5 -5.23 -12.91 20.53
CA VAL A 5 -6.09 -11.78 20.94
C VAL A 5 -5.58 -10.45 20.37
N LEU A 6 -4.25 -10.27 20.32
CA LEU A 6 -3.66 -9.08 19.72
C LEU A 6 -3.86 -9.08 18.19
N GLY A 7 -3.72 -10.24 17.55
CA GLY A 7 -3.97 -10.44 16.13
C GLY A 7 -5.41 -10.12 15.76
N GLU A 8 -6.40 -10.70 16.45
CA GLU A 8 -7.83 -10.45 16.22
C GLU A 8 -8.17 -8.97 16.33
N LYS A 9 -7.63 -8.26 17.33
CA LYS A 9 -7.81 -6.82 17.49
C LYS A 9 -7.21 -6.03 16.33
N MET A 10 -6.00 -6.39 15.90
CA MET A 10 -5.34 -5.72 14.78
C MET A 10 -6.13 -5.94 13.50
N LEU A 11 -6.53 -7.19 13.24
CA LEU A 11 -7.28 -7.53 12.05
C LEU A 11 -8.64 -6.84 12.01
N HIS A 12 -9.34 -6.79 13.15
CA HIS A 12 -10.59 -6.06 13.27
C HIS A 12 -10.38 -4.58 12.94
N TYR A 13 -9.38 -3.92 13.54
CA TYR A 13 -9.05 -2.52 13.25
C TYR A 13 -8.79 -2.29 11.75
N PHE A 14 -7.96 -3.12 11.10
CA PHE A 14 -7.66 -2.97 9.68
C PHE A 14 -8.88 -3.19 8.77
N LYS A 15 -9.79 -4.10 9.15
CA LYS A 15 -11.04 -4.35 8.41
C LYS A 15 -12.06 -3.24 8.58
N THR A 16 -12.15 -2.61 9.75
CA THR A 16 -13.22 -1.65 10.07
C THR A 16 -12.81 -0.19 10.03
N ALA A 17 -11.51 0.15 9.98
CA ALA A 17 -11.08 1.55 9.86
C ALA A 17 -11.77 2.26 8.69
N GLY A 18 -12.34 3.44 8.91
CA GLY A 18 -12.95 4.24 7.85
C GLY A 18 -14.26 3.70 7.28
N CYS A 19 -14.78 2.58 7.80
CA CYS A 19 -16.11 2.08 7.47
C CYS A 19 -17.18 2.89 8.22
N GLU A 20 -18.37 3.02 7.62
CA GLU A 20 -19.51 3.66 8.26
C GLU A 20 -19.87 2.92 9.57
N GLY A 21 -20.04 3.68 10.67
CA GLY A 21 -20.29 3.11 12.00
C GLY A 21 -19.05 2.57 12.73
N SER A 22 -17.85 2.70 12.14
CA SER A 22 -16.59 2.35 12.81
C SER A 22 -16.24 3.35 13.92
N GLU A 23 -15.69 2.83 15.02
CA GLU A 23 -15.06 3.67 16.05
C GLU A 23 -13.78 4.36 15.54
N TYR A 24 -13.21 3.85 14.45
CA TYR A 24 -11.99 4.35 13.82
C TYR A 24 -12.35 5.21 12.60
N ARG A 25 -12.37 6.53 12.77
CA ARG A 25 -12.81 7.53 11.76
C ARG A 25 -11.82 7.76 10.60
N GLU A 26 -11.04 6.77 10.24
CA GLU A 26 -9.79 6.95 9.50
C GLU A 26 -9.87 6.22 8.15
N ASP A 27 -9.76 6.94 7.03
CA ASP A 27 -9.95 6.37 5.70
C ASP A 27 -8.99 5.20 5.39
N LEU A 28 -7.76 5.25 5.91
CA LEU A 28 -6.78 4.18 5.80
C LEU A 28 -6.29 3.72 7.18
N PRO A 29 -6.28 2.41 7.44
CA PRO A 29 -5.73 1.87 8.69
C PRO A 29 -4.21 2.09 8.74
N SER A 30 -3.68 2.27 9.96
CA SER A 30 -2.25 2.49 10.17
C SER A 30 -1.72 1.68 11.35
N PHE A 31 -0.62 0.95 11.13
CA PHE A 31 0.10 0.26 12.21
C PHE A 31 0.55 1.21 13.33
N VAL A 32 0.88 2.47 12.99
CA VAL A 32 1.28 3.48 13.99
C VAL A 32 0.11 3.84 14.89
N ARG A 33 -1.06 4.06 14.31
CA ARG A 33 -2.27 4.41 15.07
C ARG A 33 -2.76 3.25 15.90
N PHE A 34 -2.75 2.04 15.35
CA PHE A 34 -3.04 0.83 16.10
C PHE A 34 -2.10 0.66 17.30
N ALA A 35 -0.79 0.83 17.10
CA ALA A 35 0.18 0.77 18.20
C ALA A 35 -0.13 1.82 19.28
N HIS A 36 -0.44 3.05 18.87
CA HIS A 36 -0.79 4.12 19.79
C HIS A 36 -2.07 3.82 20.58
N ALA A 37 -3.11 3.29 19.93
CA ALA A 37 -4.36 2.89 20.58
C ALA A 37 -4.15 1.78 21.63
N LEU A 38 -3.15 0.92 21.42
CA LEU A 38 -2.72 -0.10 22.39
C LEU A 38 -1.78 0.44 23.48
N GLY A 39 -1.38 1.72 23.44
CA GLY A 39 -0.39 2.29 24.35
C GLY A 39 1.02 1.75 24.15
N THR A 40 1.38 1.36 22.92
CA THR A 40 2.69 0.80 22.56
C THR A 40 3.29 1.48 21.33
N THR A 41 4.42 0.97 20.85
CA THR A 41 5.12 1.46 19.65
C THR A 41 5.06 0.43 18.52
N VAL A 42 5.16 0.90 17.27
CA VAL A 42 5.30 0.01 16.11
C VAL A 42 6.56 -0.85 16.22
N GLY A 43 7.64 -0.32 16.81
CA GLY A 43 8.86 -1.09 17.05
C GLY A 43 8.61 -2.28 17.98
N ALA A 44 7.82 -2.10 19.02
CA ALA A 44 7.43 -3.19 19.92
C ALA A 44 6.53 -4.22 19.21
N LEU A 45 5.54 -3.76 18.43
CA LEU A 45 4.71 -4.67 17.61
C LEU A 45 5.54 -5.46 16.59
N ARG A 46 6.52 -4.82 15.95
CA ARG A 46 7.40 -5.49 14.98
C ARG A 46 8.27 -6.56 15.64
N ARG A 47 8.84 -6.28 16.82
CA ARG A 47 9.57 -7.29 17.60
C ARG A 47 8.64 -8.43 18.02
N PHE A 48 7.41 -8.12 18.41
CA PHE A 48 6.41 -9.13 18.75
C PHE A 48 6.09 -10.02 17.55
N LYS A 49 5.97 -9.45 16.34
CA LYS A 49 5.84 -10.18 15.07
C LYS A 49 6.99 -11.14 14.81
N GLU A 50 8.22 -10.69 15.02
CA GLU A 50 9.40 -11.52 14.80
C GLU A 50 9.45 -12.73 15.75
N GLN A 51 8.83 -12.62 16.91
CA GLN A 51 8.83 -13.65 17.96
C GLN A 51 7.63 -14.60 17.90
N ASN A 52 6.57 -14.28 17.15
CA ASN A 52 5.30 -15.01 17.17
C ASN A 52 4.81 -15.26 15.72
N THR A 53 4.89 -16.51 15.27
CA THR A 53 4.52 -16.90 13.88
C THR A 53 3.05 -16.65 13.56
N ASP A 54 2.15 -16.89 14.50
CA ASP A 54 0.71 -16.74 14.27
C ASP A 54 0.33 -15.26 14.13
N PHE A 55 0.97 -14.41 14.94
CA PHE A 55 0.81 -12.96 14.81
C PHE A 55 1.44 -12.43 13.52
N ARG A 56 2.50 -13.06 13.01
CA ARG A 56 3.09 -12.71 11.71
C ARG A 56 2.12 -12.93 10.56
N ALA A 57 1.40 -14.04 10.55
CA ALA A 57 0.37 -14.28 9.53
C ALA A 57 -0.71 -13.20 9.52
N VAL A 58 -1.17 -12.79 10.71
CA VAL A 58 -2.16 -11.70 10.84
C VAL A 58 -1.59 -10.35 10.40
N TRP A 59 -0.30 -10.09 10.67
CA TRP A 59 0.37 -8.89 10.18
C TRP A 59 0.40 -8.83 8.66
N GLU A 60 0.71 -9.95 8.00
CA GLU A 60 0.74 -10.08 6.54
C GLU A 60 -0.67 -9.84 5.95
N GLU A 61 -1.72 -10.43 6.53
CA GLU A 61 -3.11 -10.16 6.13
C GLU A 61 -3.48 -8.66 6.29
N CYS A 62 -3.03 -8.01 7.36
CA CYS A 62 -3.24 -6.57 7.54
C CYS A 62 -2.48 -5.72 6.50
N GLU A 63 -1.31 -6.18 6.04
CA GLU A 63 -0.57 -5.53 4.95
C GLU A 63 -1.30 -5.68 3.61
N GLU A 64 -1.88 -6.86 3.32
CA GLU A 64 -2.73 -7.08 2.14
C GLU A 64 -3.97 -6.17 2.15
N ILE A 65 -4.68 -6.09 3.29
CA ILE A 65 -5.85 -5.20 3.44
C ILE A 65 -5.47 -3.74 3.20
N LEU A 66 -4.32 -3.30 3.72
CA LEU A 66 -3.84 -1.94 3.49
C LEU A 66 -3.50 -1.69 2.02
N CYS A 67 -2.85 -2.65 1.36
CA CYS A 67 -2.54 -2.59 -0.07
C CYS A 67 -3.83 -2.44 -0.92
N ASP A 68 -4.83 -3.27 -0.65
CA ASP A 68 -6.11 -3.23 -1.35
C ASP A 68 -6.82 -1.90 -1.15
N ARG A 69 -6.82 -1.36 0.07
CA ARG A 69 -7.44 -0.06 0.36
C ARG A 69 -6.72 1.11 -0.32
N ILE A 70 -5.39 1.07 -0.43
CA ILE A 70 -4.63 2.08 -1.17
C ILE A 70 -4.98 1.99 -2.66
N THR A 71 -5.02 0.78 -3.21
CA THR A 71 -5.37 0.53 -4.61
C THR A 71 -6.79 1.00 -4.91
N ASP A 72 -7.76 0.61 -4.09
CA ASP A 72 -9.16 1.01 -4.22
C ASP A 72 -9.34 2.52 -4.07
N GLY A 73 -8.62 3.14 -3.12
CA GLY A 73 -8.60 4.58 -2.94
C GLY A 73 -8.08 5.32 -4.18
N ALA A 74 -7.05 4.80 -4.84
CA ALA A 74 -6.52 5.36 -6.08
C ALA A 74 -7.50 5.18 -7.26
N LEU A 75 -8.08 3.98 -7.41
CA LEU A 75 -9.06 3.66 -8.46
C LEU A 75 -10.29 4.57 -8.38
N HIS A 76 -10.78 4.85 -7.17
CA HIS A 76 -11.92 5.71 -6.93
C HIS A 76 -11.57 7.20 -6.78
N ARG A 77 -10.32 7.61 -7.10
CA ARG A 77 -9.82 8.99 -7.00
C ARG A 77 -9.98 9.63 -5.61
N ARG A 78 -10.04 8.81 -4.56
CA ARG A 78 -10.02 9.24 -3.15
C ARG A 78 -8.59 9.52 -2.68
N LEU A 79 -7.61 8.87 -3.32
CA LEU A 79 -6.19 9.10 -3.14
C LEU A 79 -5.57 9.57 -4.45
N ASP A 80 -4.53 10.38 -4.34
CA ASP A 80 -3.70 10.71 -5.50
C ASP A 80 -3.04 9.43 -6.06
N GLY A 81 -3.23 9.17 -7.35
CA GLY A 81 -2.77 7.95 -7.99
C GLY A 81 -1.23 7.83 -8.01
N SER A 82 -0.52 8.95 -8.17
CA SER A 82 0.94 8.95 -8.16
C SER A 82 1.48 8.66 -6.76
N PHE A 83 0.85 9.21 -5.73
CA PHE A 83 1.19 8.94 -4.35
C PHE A 83 0.86 7.51 -3.94
N ALA A 84 -0.31 6.99 -4.33
CA ALA A 84 -0.68 5.59 -4.08
C ALA A 84 0.32 4.63 -4.75
N LYS A 85 0.69 4.89 -6.02
CA LYS A 85 1.72 4.13 -6.73
C LYS A 85 3.07 4.17 -6.02
N PHE A 86 3.51 5.35 -5.58
CA PHE A 86 4.73 5.48 -4.78
C PHE A 86 4.69 4.62 -3.51
N LEU A 87 3.57 4.64 -2.77
CA LEU A 87 3.41 3.82 -1.57
C LEU A 87 3.44 2.32 -1.89
N LEU A 88 2.75 1.91 -2.96
CA LEU A 88 2.70 0.53 -3.43
C LEU A 88 4.10 0.01 -3.79
N THR A 89 4.88 0.81 -4.52
CA THR A 89 6.27 0.46 -4.86
C THR A 89 7.18 0.47 -3.63
N ALA A 90 7.21 1.54 -2.85
CA ALA A 90 8.15 1.71 -1.75
C ALA A 90 7.92 0.72 -0.60
N ARG A 91 6.66 0.32 -0.37
CA ARG A 91 6.29 -0.53 0.77
C ARG A 91 6.06 -1.99 0.42
N PHE A 92 5.46 -2.26 -0.73
CA PHE A 92 5.05 -3.62 -1.11
C PHE A 92 5.87 -4.17 -2.30
N GLY A 93 6.78 -3.37 -2.88
CA GLY A 93 7.68 -3.82 -3.94
C GLY A 93 7.03 -3.93 -5.31
N PHE A 94 5.85 -3.33 -5.53
CA PHE A 94 5.25 -3.30 -6.86
C PHE A 94 6.14 -2.51 -7.83
N ALA A 95 6.50 -3.11 -8.95
CA ALA A 95 7.28 -2.47 -10.00
C ALA A 95 6.39 -2.18 -11.23
N GLU A 96 6.71 -1.09 -11.91
CA GLU A 96 6.14 -0.83 -13.23
C GLU A 96 6.73 -1.83 -14.23
N LYS A 97 5.86 -2.47 -15.00
CA LYS A 97 6.30 -3.09 -16.25
C LYS A 97 6.34 -1.97 -17.30
N ALA A 98 7.54 -1.50 -17.62
CA ALA A 98 7.76 -0.77 -18.84
C ALA A 98 7.89 -1.80 -19.97
N GLU A 99 6.94 -1.81 -20.90
CA GLU A 99 7.17 -2.41 -22.21
C GLU A 99 8.06 -1.43 -22.98
N GLU A 100 9.33 -1.79 -23.20
CA GLU A 100 10.17 -1.07 -24.16
C GLU A 100 9.66 -1.40 -25.56
N ASP A 101 8.93 -0.47 -26.17
CA ASP A 101 8.71 -0.49 -27.62
C ASP A 101 10.07 -0.26 -28.30
N THR A 102 10.77 -1.36 -28.58
CA THR A 102 12.05 -1.37 -29.30
C THR A 102 11.89 -1.17 -30.82
N GLU A 103 10.76 -0.68 -31.31
CA GLU A 103 10.63 -0.36 -32.73
C GLU A 103 11.42 0.93 -33.05
N PRO A 104 12.39 0.87 -33.98
CA PRO A 104 13.09 2.08 -34.41
C PRO A 104 12.11 3.01 -35.11
N PHE A 105 11.96 4.23 -34.60
CA PHE A 105 11.16 5.25 -35.26
C PHE A 105 11.86 5.65 -36.58
N GLY A 106 11.18 5.46 -37.71
CA GLY A 106 11.65 5.90 -39.01
C GLY A 106 11.55 7.42 -39.14
N VAL A 107 12.69 8.10 -39.32
CA VAL A 107 12.72 9.53 -39.64
C VAL A 107 12.89 9.68 -41.15
N GLU A 108 11.86 10.19 -41.83
CA GLU A 108 11.95 10.57 -43.24
C GLU A 108 12.49 11.99 -43.34
N ILE A 109 13.74 12.14 -43.80
CA ILE A 109 14.35 13.44 -44.06
C ILE A 109 13.99 13.83 -45.49
N LEU A 110 13.05 14.76 -45.64
CA LEU A 110 12.76 15.39 -46.92
C LEU A 110 13.86 16.41 -47.25
N LEU A 111 14.74 16.05 -48.18
CA LEU A 111 15.70 17.00 -48.77
C LEU A 111 14.94 17.90 -49.75
N LYS A 112 14.81 19.19 -49.43
CA LYS A 112 14.29 20.19 -50.36
C LYS A 112 15.40 20.55 -51.33
N GLU A 113 15.20 20.32 -52.62
CA GLU A 113 16.14 20.78 -53.65
C GLU A 113 16.24 22.32 -53.63
N PRO A 114 17.44 22.89 -53.82
CA PRO A 114 17.62 24.34 -53.82
C PRO A 114 16.94 24.94 -55.05
N ASP A 115 16.15 26.01 -54.83
CA ASP A 115 15.53 26.79 -55.91
C ASP A 115 16.63 27.37 -56.83
N GLU A 116 16.55 27.09 -58.14
CA GLU A 116 17.48 27.55 -59.19
C GLU A 116 17.49 29.08 -59.39
#